data_AF-A0A4Z2E7S5-F1
#
_entry.id   AF-A0A4Z2E7S5-F1
#
_cell.length_a   1.000
_cell.length_b   1.000
_cell.length_c   1.000
_cell.angle_alpha   90.00
_cell.angle_beta   90.00
_cell.angle_gamma   90.00
#
_symmetry.space_group_name_H-M   'P 1'
#
loop_
_entity.id
_entity.type
_entity.pdbx_description
1 polymer ?
#
loop_
_entity_poly.entity_id
_entity_poly.type
_entity_poly.pdbx_seq_one_letter_code
_entity_poly.pdbx_strand_id
1 'polypeptide(L)' 'MEMLDAFSTTIHIPNISRGEQLVEALEHLGSFQDVERAAIAKAVKGQSLWIGIKKLLMLIEMAVQLVSRLNGEESRR' A
#
# COMPACT_ATOMS: atom_id res chain seq x y z
N MET A 1 -29.46 8.98 -13.15
CA MET A 1 -28.58 7.83 -13.49
C MET A 1 -28.42 7.64 -14.99
N GLU A 2 -28.84 8.58 -15.84
CA GLU A 2 -29.00 8.35 -17.29
C GLU A 2 -27.73 7.97 -18.05
N MET A 3 -26.54 8.32 -17.54
CA MET A 3 -25.27 7.90 -18.14
C MET A 3 -24.95 6.41 -17.89
N LEU A 4 -25.38 5.84 -16.75
CA LEU A 4 -25.13 4.43 -16.43
C LEU A 4 -25.98 3.50 -17.30
N ASP A 5 -27.17 3.95 -17.70
CA ASP A 5 -28.09 3.19 -18.55
C ASP A 5 -27.56 3.02 -19.99
N ALA A 6 -26.56 3.81 -20.40
CA ALA A 6 -25.87 3.67 -21.67
C ALA A 6 -24.77 2.59 -21.68
N PHE A 7 -24.32 2.14 -20.51
CA PHE A 7 -23.30 1.09 -20.39
C PHE A 7 -23.96 -0.28 -20.18
N SER A 8 -23.45 -1.30 -20.88
CA SER A 8 -23.99 -2.67 -20.78
C SER A 8 -23.76 -3.33 -19.42
N THR A 9 -22.78 -2.85 -18.64
CA THR A 9 -22.43 -3.41 -17.33
C THR A 9 -21.66 -2.40 -16.48
N THR A 10 -21.66 -2.63 -15.16
CA THR A 10 -20.87 -1.88 -14.19
C THR A 10 -19.98 -2.85 -13.43
N ILE A 11 -18.68 -2.56 -13.38
CA ILE A 11 -17.71 -3.32 -12.58
C ILE A 11 -17.21 -2.43 -11.45
N HIS A 12 -17.38 -2.87 -10.21
CA HIS A 12 -16.83 -2.17 -9.05
C HIS A 12 -15.36 -2.56 -8.84
N ILE A 13 -14.48 -1.56 -8.81
CA ILE A 13 -13.07 -1.74 -8.45
C ILE A 13 -12.90 -1.26 -7.00
N PRO A 14 -12.84 -2.17 -6.01
CA PRO A 14 -12.73 -1.80 -4.61
C PRO A 14 -11.30 -1.37 -4.25
N ASN A 15 -11.19 -0.61 -3.16
CA ASN A 15 -9.91 -0.34 -2.53
C ASN A 15 -9.42 -1.56 -1.73
N ILE A 16 -8.11 -1.58 -1.41
CA ILE A 16 -7.54 -2.53 -0.46
C ILE A 16 -8.15 -2.22 0.91
N SER A 17 -8.76 -3.24 1.52
CA SER A 17 -9.55 -3.08 2.74
C SER A 17 -9.09 -3.94 3.92
N ARG A 18 -8.22 -4.93 3.66
CA ARG A 18 -7.72 -5.85 4.66
C ARG A 18 -6.20 -5.84 4.73
N GLY A 19 -5.68 -6.13 5.91
CA GLY A 19 -4.24 -6.21 6.16
C GLY A 19 -3.56 -7.26 5.28
N GLU A 20 -4.21 -8.41 5.04
CA GLU A 20 -3.67 -9.49 4.21
C GLU A 20 -3.49 -9.02 2.75
N GLN A 21 -4.48 -8.32 2.20
CA GLN A 21 -4.43 -7.76 0.85
C GLN A 21 -3.32 -6.70 0.71
N LEU A 22 -3.08 -5.92 1.76
CA LEU A 22 -1.97 -4.97 1.77
C LEU A 22 -0.63 -5.70 1.71
N VAL A 23 -0.44 -6.73 2.54
CA VAL A 23 0.82 -7.48 2.60
C VAL A 23 1.11 -8.19 1.27
N GLU A 24 0.08 -8.80 0.66
CA GLU A 24 0.17 -9.41 -0.67
C GLU A 24 0.57 -8.36 -1.74
N ALA A 25 -0.04 -7.18 -1.70
CA ALA A 25 0.33 -6.10 -2.60
C ALA A 25 1.81 -5.66 -2.39
N LEU A 26 2.27 -5.56 -1.15
CA LEU A 26 3.66 -5.20 -0.84
C LEU A 26 4.67 -6.26 -1.30
N GLU A 27 4.29 -7.54 -1.25
CA GLU A 27 5.09 -8.65 -1.79
C GLU A 27 5.23 -8.56 -3.30
N HIS A 28 4.12 -8.34 -4.02
CA HIS A 28 4.15 -8.18 -5.49
C HIS A 28 4.90 -6.93 -5.95
N LEU A 29 4.90 -5.87 -5.15
CA LEU A 29 5.61 -4.62 -5.45
C LEU A 29 7.11 -4.67 -5.12
N GLY A 30 7.57 -5.67 -4.36
CA GLY A 30 9.00 -5.90 -4.10
C GLY A 30 9.73 -4.79 -3.35
N SER A 31 8.99 -3.87 -2.70
CA SER A 31 9.58 -2.66 -2.09
C SER A 31 10.04 -2.85 -0.64
N PHE A 32 9.69 -3.97 0.00
CA PHE A 32 9.99 -4.27 1.40
C PHE A 32 10.56 -5.68 1.53
N GLN A 33 11.55 -5.85 2.40
CA GLN A 33 12.12 -7.14 2.77
C GLN A 33 11.13 -7.99 3.59
N ASP A 34 11.35 -9.30 3.68
CA ASP A 34 10.44 -10.23 4.36
C ASP A 34 10.23 -9.84 5.84
N VAL A 35 11.29 -9.40 6.53
CA VAL A 35 11.22 -8.93 7.93
C VAL A 35 10.35 -7.67 8.06
N GLU A 36 10.46 -6.74 7.12
CA GLU A 36 9.67 -5.51 7.10
C GLU A 36 8.20 -5.81 6.79
N ARG A 37 7.94 -6.71 5.83
CA ARG A 37 6.58 -7.18 5.52
C ARG A 37 5.94 -7.89 6.72
N ALA A 38 6.70 -8.69 7.48
CA ALA A 38 6.22 -9.33 8.70
C ALA A 38 5.87 -8.31 9.80
N ALA A 39 6.68 -7.26 9.96
CA ALA A 39 6.38 -6.17 10.90
C ALA A 39 5.10 -5.41 10.51
N ILE A 40 4.95 -5.10 9.22
CA ILE A 40 3.73 -4.45 8.69
C ILE A 40 2.52 -5.37 8.90
N ALA A 41 2.62 -6.66 8.56
CA ALA A 41 1.55 -7.64 8.75
C ALA A 41 1.07 -7.70 10.20
N LYS A 42 1.99 -7.64 11.16
CA LYS A 42 1.65 -7.57 12.59
C LYS A 42 0.92 -6.27 12.94
N ALA A 43 1.35 -5.14 12.39
CA ALA A 43 0.76 -3.83 12.67
C ALA A 43 -0.66 -3.69 12.11
N VAL A 44 -0.93 -4.25 10.93
CA VAL A 44 -2.24 -4.13 10.25
C VAL A 44 -3.20 -5.28 10.58
N LYS A 45 -2.76 -6.27 11.37
CA LYS A 45 -3.59 -7.42 11.74
C LYS A 45 -4.84 -6.97 12.49
N GLY A 46 -6.01 -7.35 11.98
CA GLY A 46 -7.31 -7.02 12.57
C GLY A 46 -7.75 -5.56 12.36
N GLN A 47 -6.99 -4.76 11.61
CA GLN A 47 -7.39 -3.40 11.25
C GLN A 47 -8.14 -3.38 9.92
N SER A 48 -9.16 -2.51 9.84
CA SER A 48 -9.79 -2.17 8.57
C SER A 48 -8.97 -1.10 7.87
N LEU A 49 -8.69 -1.32 6.59
CA LEU A 49 -7.96 -0.39 5.75
C LEU A 49 -8.91 0.21 4.71
N TRP A 50 -8.51 1.34 4.14
CA TRP A 50 -9.19 1.88 2.97
C TRP A 50 -8.19 2.65 2.11
N ILE A 51 -7.51 1.95 1.20
CA ILE A 51 -6.48 2.56 0.35
C ILE A 51 -6.57 2.09 -1.09
N GLY A 52 -6.58 3.03 -2.03
CA GLY A 52 -6.48 2.75 -3.45
C GLY A 52 -5.03 2.50 -3.87
N ILE A 53 -4.82 1.65 -4.88
CA ILE A 53 -3.49 1.20 -5.31
C ILE A 53 -2.54 2.35 -5.66
N LYS A 54 -3.02 3.39 -6.37
CA LYS A 54 -2.19 4.57 -6.72
C LYS A 54 -1.70 5.32 -5.48
N LYS A 55 -2.53 5.42 -4.44
CA LYS A 55 -2.14 6.07 -3.19
C LYS A 55 -1.12 5.22 -2.43
N LEU A 56 -1.30 3.89 -2.43
CA LEU A 56 -0.35 2.97 -1.83
C LEU A 56 1.05 3.11 -2.46
N LEU A 57 1.16 3.06 -3.79
CA LEU A 57 2.44 3.25 -4.50
C LEU A 57 3.16 4.55 -4.08
N MET A 58 2.41 5.64 -3.97
CA MET A 58 2.95 6.93 -3.53
C MET A 58 3.47 6.89 -2.09
N LEU A 59 2.76 6.22 -1.17
CA LEU A 59 3.21 6.09 0.23
C LEU A 59 4.48 5.25 0.34
N ILE A 60 4.57 4.17 -0.44
CA ILE A 60 5.75 3.29 -0.49
C ILE A 60 6.97 4.10 -0.92
N GLU A 61 6.87 4.83 -2.04
CA GLU A 61 7.95 5.67 -2.55
C GLU A 61 8.42 6.69 -1.50
N MET A 62 7.48 7.37 -0.84
CA MET A 62 7.82 8.33 0.23
C MET A 62 8.48 7.66 1.44
N ALA A 63 8.06 6.46 1.82
CA ALA A 63 8.65 5.72 2.94
C ALA A 63 10.11 5.32 2.65
N VAL A 64 10.39 4.83 1.43
CA VAL A 64 11.74 4.45 0.99
C VAL A 64 12.68 5.67 1.00
N GLN A 65 12.19 6.83 0.53
CA GLN A 65 12.96 8.07 0.56
C GLN A 65 13.26 8.54 1.98
N LEU A 66 12.32 8.38 2.92
CA LEU A 66 12.54 8.75 4.32
C LEU A 66 13.64 7.90 4.96
N VAL A 67 13.59 6.57 4.78
CA VAL A 67 14.62 5.64 5.28
C VAL A 67 15.99 6.02 4.73
N SER A 68 16.08 6.29 3.42
CA SER A 68 17.33 6.70 2.78
C SER A 68 17.89 8.00 3.38
N ARG A 69 17.03 8.96 3.72
CA ARG A 69 17.44 10.22 4.35
C ARG A 69 17.95 10.02 5.78
N LEU A 70 17.25 9.24 6.60
CA LEU A 70 17.65 8.98 7.99
C LEU A 70 19.04 8.34 8.06
N ASN A 71 19.31 7.36 7.21
CA ASN A 71 20.62 6.72 7.12
C ASN A 71 21.74 7.69 6.71
N GLY A 72 21.43 8.66 5.83
CA GLY A 72 22.37 9.71 5.42
C GLY A 72 22.65 10.76 6.49
N GLU A 73 21.70 11.00 7.40
CA GLU A 73 21.86 11.91 8.53
C GLU A 73 22.65 11.27 9.69
N GLU A 74 22.46 9.98 9.95
CA GLU A 74 23.29 9.22 10.91
C GLU A 74 24.75 9.15 10.49
N SER A 75 25.03 8.97 9.19
CA SER A 75 26.40 8.91 8.69
C SER A 75 27.16 10.26 8.75
N ARG A 76 26.47 11.37 9.08
CA ARG A 76 27.05 12.72 9.24
C ARG A 76 27.26 13.10 10.72
N ARG A 77 26.86 12.25 11.66
CA ARG A 77 27.09 12.42 13.10
C ARG A 77 28.23 11.51 13.55
#